data_AF-M4EGG5-F1
#
_entry.id   AF-M4EGG5-F1
#
_cell.length_a   1.000
_cell.length_b   1.000
_cell.length_c   1.000
_cell.angle_alpha   90.00
_cell.angle_beta   90.00
_cell.angle_gamma   90.00
#
_symmetry.space_group_name_H-M   'P 1'
#
loop_
_entity.id
_entity.type
_entity.pdbx_description
1 polymer ?
#
loop_
_entity_poly.entity_id
_entity_poly.type
_entity_poly.pdbx_seq_one_letter_code
_entity_poly.pdbx_strand_id
1 'polypeptide(L)'
;MGRRKQVLDAAVSDFRSLGIQIRCKKPIFTASQLEQIAEILVWLLLDRGLQGLSLLLQESLISVNESFKEEEWVSSCKNIANSLASRVPRDMNCLRIVESVAGVDARSKHLRSTIANQMLVVLLEHKRREFDELALMSINLKEKSCNLFRKYMMLVLSENWLLSSKLVEEKPVLRDMWAVFLRNCFCQINSTDLRPFASKVRTKASYLLQGCRSD
;
A
#
# COMPACT_ATOMS: atom_id res chain seq x y z
N MET A 1 14.72 28.11 14.64
CA MET A 1 13.87 27.05 15.20
C MET A 1 12.38 27.44 15.30
N GLY A 2 12.02 28.71 15.57
CA GLY A 2 10.62 29.15 15.72
C GLY A 2 9.75 29.16 14.45
N ARG A 3 10.31 29.44 13.27
CA ARG A 3 9.54 29.57 12.02
C ARG A 3 8.99 28.23 11.48
N ARG A 4 9.72 27.11 11.69
CA ARG A 4 9.24 25.76 11.34
C ARG A 4 8.14 25.28 12.28
N LYS A 5 8.21 25.64 13.57
CA LYS A 5 7.20 25.28 14.57
C LYS A 5 5.87 26.00 14.31
N GLN A 6 5.91 27.31 14.01
CA GLN A 6 4.72 28.06 13.61
C GLN A 6 4.06 27.55 12.33
N VAL A 7 4.84 27.14 11.32
CA VAL A 7 4.29 26.55 10.08
C VAL A 7 3.65 25.18 10.37
N LEU A 8 4.26 24.38 11.25
CA LEU A 8 3.69 23.11 11.69
C LEU A 8 2.37 23.32 12.45
N ASP A 9 2.35 24.25 13.40
CA ASP A 9 1.18 24.53 14.23
C ASP A 9 0.02 25.10 13.40
N ALA A 10 0.32 25.94 12.40
CA ALA A 10 -0.65 26.44 11.43
C ALA A 10 -1.19 25.30 10.55
N ALA A 11 -0.32 24.46 10.00
CA ALA A 11 -0.75 23.30 9.21
C ALA A 11 -1.60 22.33 10.04
N VAL A 12 -1.25 22.08 11.30
CA VAL A 12 -2.04 21.25 12.23
C VAL A 12 -3.41 21.86 12.49
N SER A 13 -3.49 23.17 12.70
CA SER A 13 -4.76 23.89 12.87
C SER A 13 -5.62 23.78 11.61
N ASP A 14 -5.02 23.91 10.43
CA ASP A 14 -5.70 23.78 9.14
C ASP A 14 -6.14 22.34 8.86
N PHE A 15 -5.34 21.33 9.21
CA PHE A 15 -5.74 19.92 9.11
C PHE A 15 -6.86 19.58 10.09
N ARG A 16 -6.82 20.17 11.30
CA ARG A 16 -7.87 19.98 12.30
C ARG A 16 -9.16 20.66 11.86
N SER A 17 -9.09 21.85 11.27
CA SER A 17 -10.25 22.56 10.73
C SER A 17 -10.83 21.86 9.51
N LEU A 18 -9.98 21.34 8.61
CA LEU A 18 -10.39 20.51 7.46
C LEU A 18 -11.03 19.20 7.94
N GLY A 19 -10.41 18.51 8.90
CA GLY A 19 -10.95 17.29 9.51
C GLY A 19 -12.31 17.54 10.20
N ILE A 20 -12.47 18.68 10.86
CA ILE A 20 -13.75 19.10 11.46
C ILE A 20 -14.78 19.45 10.36
N GLN A 21 -14.40 20.15 9.30
CA GLN A 21 -15.30 20.47 8.18
C GLN A 21 -15.80 19.21 7.47
N ILE A 22 -14.91 18.24 7.29
CA ILE A 22 -15.22 16.91 6.74
C ILE A 22 -16.16 16.13 7.68
N ARG A 23 -15.91 16.17 9.00
CA ARG A 23 -16.74 15.46 9.99
C ARG A 23 -18.10 16.10 10.27
N CYS A 24 -18.26 17.41 10.09
CA CYS A 24 -19.44 18.13 10.61
C CYS A 24 -20.45 18.61 9.56
N LYS A 25 -20.19 18.49 8.24
CA LYS A 25 -21.16 18.89 7.21
C LYS A 25 -21.10 17.95 6.00
N LYS A 26 -22.24 17.72 5.33
CA LYS A 26 -22.30 17.10 3.99
C LYS A 26 -21.14 17.65 3.15
N PRO A 27 -20.23 16.81 2.63
CA PRO A 27 -19.02 17.32 2.01
C PRO A 27 -19.41 18.21 0.83
N ILE A 28 -18.96 19.47 0.84
CA ILE A 28 -19.09 20.41 -0.30
C ILE A 28 -18.10 20.00 -1.42
N PHE A 29 -17.18 19.08 -1.10
CA PHE A 29 -16.13 18.64 -2.00
C PHE A 29 -16.64 17.68 -3.06
N THR A 30 -16.15 17.86 -4.28
CA THR A 30 -16.32 16.87 -5.36
C THR A 30 -15.41 15.66 -5.11
N ALA A 31 -15.72 14.52 -5.74
CA ALA A 31 -14.86 13.33 -5.66
C ALA A 31 -13.40 13.64 -6.04
N SER A 32 -13.17 14.44 -7.09
CA SER A 32 -11.82 14.83 -7.51
C SER A 32 -11.07 15.67 -6.45
N GLN A 33 -11.77 16.52 -5.70
CA GLN A 33 -11.15 17.27 -4.60
C GLN A 33 -10.78 16.35 -3.44
N LEU A 34 -11.66 15.39 -3.10
CA LEU A 34 -11.37 14.40 -2.08
C LEU A 34 -10.18 13.50 -2.47
N GLU A 35 -10.08 13.11 -3.74
CA GLU A 35 -8.92 12.37 -4.28
C GLU A 35 -7.62 13.14 -4.06
N GLN A 36 -7.58 14.42 -4.42
CA GLN A 36 -6.40 15.27 -4.22
C GLN A 36 -6.03 15.41 -2.75
N ILE A 37 -7.02 15.60 -1.86
CA ILE A 37 -6.78 15.68 -0.42
C ILE A 37 -6.22 14.35 0.10
N ALA A 38 -6.77 13.21 -0.31
CA ALA A 38 -6.27 11.89 0.08
C ALA A 38 -4.82 11.68 -0.37
N GLU A 39 -4.49 12.06 -1.61
CA GLU A 39 -3.11 12.01 -2.11
C GLU A 39 -2.15 12.85 -1.26
N ILE A 40 -2.53 14.10 -0.96
CA ILE A 40 -1.72 15.01 -0.12
C ILE A 40 -1.50 14.39 1.26
N LEU A 41 -2.55 13.86 1.89
CA LEU A 41 -2.44 13.22 3.21
C LEU A 41 -1.48 12.03 3.19
N VAL A 42 -1.57 11.17 2.15
CA VAL A 42 -0.62 10.06 1.95
C VAL A 42 0.81 10.58 1.83
N TRP A 43 1.05 11.64 1.05
CA TRP A 43 2.39 12.23 0.93
C TRP A 43 2.91 12.80 2.26
N LEU A 44 2.06 13.47 3.02
CA LEU A 44 2.43 14.04 4.33
C LEU A 44 2.78 12.94 5.34
N LEU A 45 2.08 11.80 5.29
CA LEU A 45 2.37 10.64 6.11
C LEU A 45 3.74 10.00 5.80
N LEU A 46 4.32 10.27 4.63
CA LEU A 46 5.68 9.85 4.30
C LEU A 46 6.77 10.79 4.83
N ASP A 47 6.40 12.03 5.16
CA ASP A 47 7.35 13.01 5.66
C ASP A 47 7.75 12.69 7.10
N ARG A 48 9.03 12.35 7.28
CA ARG A 48 9.59 12.04 8.61
C ARG A 48 9.52 13.23 9.56
N GLY A 49 9.51 14.46 9.04
CA GLY A 49 9.32 15.67 9.83
C GLY A 49 7.91 15.82 10.40
N LEU A 50 6.93 15.11 9.83
CA LEU A 50 5.52 15.13 10.26
C LEU A 50 5.11 13.86 11.03
N GLN A 51 6.07 13.01 11.41
CA GLN A 51 5.77 11.76 12.10
C GLN A 51 5.01 11.97 13.43
N GLY A 52 5.26 13.08 14.13
CA GLY A 52 4.51 13.48 15.34
C GLY A 52 3.03 13.80 15.09
N LEU A 53 2.63 14.01 13.84
CA LEU A 53 1.25 14.28 13.42
C LEU A 53 0.58 13.06 12.77
N SER A 54 1.28 11.92 12.72
CA SER A 54 0.81 10.72 12.02
C SER A 54 -0.61 10.30 12.42
N LEU A 55 -0.93 10.28 13.71
CA LEU A 55 -2.28 9.96 14.19
C LEU A 55 -3.35 10.89 13.59
N LEU A 56 -3.12 12.21 13.63
CA LEU A 56 -4.06 13.20 13.10
C LEU A 56 -4.21 13.06 11.58
N LEU A 57 -3.11 12.84 10.87
CA LEU A 57 -3.14 12.64 9.42
C LEU A 57 -3.87 11.33 9.04
N GLN A 58 -3.71 10.25 9.81
CA GLN A 58 -4.49 9.02 9.63
C GLN A 58 -5.98 9.26 9.85
N GLU A 59 -6.34 9.92 10.95
CA GLU A 59 -7.74 10.22 11.24
C GLU A 59 -8.38 11.11 10.17
N SER A 60 -7.63 12.08 9.63
CA SER A 60 -8.06 12.89 8.51
C SER A 60 -8.22 12.06 7.24
N LEU A 61 -7.30 11.15 6.94
CA LEU A 61 -7.40 10.27 5.78
C LEU A 61 -8.63 9.35 5.88
N ILE A 62 -8.91 8.79 7.06
CA ILE A 62 -10.12 8.01 7.32
C ILE A 62 -11.36 8.89 7.09
N SER A 63 -11.38 10.11 7.63
CA SER A 63 -12.52 11.03 7.44
C SER A 63 -12.76 11.38 5.96
N VAL A 64 -11.68 11.58 5.19
CA VAL A 64 -11.73 11.80 3.75
C VAL A 64 -12.29 10.56 3.04
N ASN A 65 -11.80 9.37 3.38
CA ASN A 65 -12.26 8.12 2.80
C ASN A 65 -13.76 7.92 3.03
N GLU A 66 -14.28 8.24 4.23
CA GLU A 66 -15.72 8.14 4.56
C GLU A 66 -16.59 9.19 3.85
N SER A 67 -16.00 10.25 3.31
CA SER A 67 -16.74 11.33 2.64
C SER A 67 -17.12 11.01 1.19
N PHE A 68 -16.49 10.01 0.59
CA PHE A 68 -16.87 9.54 -0.75
C PHE A 68 -18.25 8.87 -0.72
N LYS A 69 -19.00 8.99 -1.81
CA LYS A 69 -20.19 8.16 -2.01
C LYS A 69 -19.78 6.74 -2.39
N GLU A 70 -20.63 5.77 -2.09
CA GLU A 70 -20.36 4.35 -2.37
C GLU A 70 -20.12 4.10 -3.88
N GLU A 71 -20.89 4.75 -4.75
CA GLU A 71 -20.79 4.61 -6.21
C GLU A 71 -19.51 5.23 -6.79
N GLU A 72 -18.89 6.19 -6.08
CA GLU A 72 -17.66 6.89 -6.50
C GLU A 72 -16.40 6.23 -5.91
N TRP A 73 -16.53 5.50 -4.80
CA TRP A 73 -15.40 5.03 -4.00
C TRP A 73 -14.39 4.17 -4.78
N VAL A 74 -14.87 3.20 -5.55
CA VAL A 74 -14.01 2.25 -6.29
C VAL A 74 -13.22 2.95 -7.41
N SER A 75 -13.85 3.89 -8.13
CA SER A 75 -13.18 4.64 -9.20
C SER A 75 -12.18 5.64 -8.60
N SER A 76 -12.53 6.31 -7.50
CA SER A 76 -11.62 7.22 -6.80
C SER A 76 -10.40 6.53 -6.22
N CYS A 77 -10.53 5.32 -5.66
CA CYS A 77 -9.38 4.53 -5.22
C CYS A 77 -8.39 4.27 -6.36
N LYS A 78 -8.90 3.96 -7.57
CA LYS A 78 -8.06 3.75 -8.75
C LYS A 78 -7.36 5.05 -9.18
N ASN A 79 -8.06 6.18 -9.15
CA ASN A 79 -7.49 7.49 -9.50
C ASN A 79 -6.34 7.86 -8.54
N ILE A 80 -6.59 7.76 -7.23
CA ILE A 80 -5.59 8.01 -6.18
C ILE A 80 -4.39 7.09 -6.37
N ALA A 81 -4.62 5.78 -6.53
CA ALA A 81 -3.55 4.80 -6.70
C ALA A 81 -2.70 5.08 -7.95
N ASN A 82 -3.34 5.43 -9.08
CA ASN A 82 -2.66 5.78 -10.32
C ASN A 82 -1.81 7.04 -10.15
N SER A 83 -2.37 8.09 -9.55
CA SER A 83 -1.65 9.34 -9.29
C SER A 83 -0.43 9.11 -8.40
N LEU A 84 -0.59 8.40 -7.29
CA LEU A 84 0.51 8.03 -6.39
C LEU A 84 1.57 7.23 -7.14
N ALA A 85 1.21 6.13 -7.80
CA ALA A 85 2.16 5.26 -8.48
C ALA A 85 2.92 5.96 -9.61
N SER A 86 2.32 6.95 -10.28
CA SER A 86 2.98 7.74 -11.34
C SER A 86 4.14 8.60 -10.84
N ARG A 87 4.14 8.96 -9.56
CA ARG A 87 5.13 9.87 -8.94
C ARG A 87 6.17 9.14 -8.10
N VAL A 88 6.03 7.83 -7.94
CA VAL A 88 6.79 7.06 -6.95
C VAL A 88 7.95 6.33 -7.62
N PRO A 89 9.18 6.53 -7.14
CA PRO A 89 10.32 5.73 -7.57
C PRO A 89 10.06 4.24 -7.29
N ARG A 90 10.59 3.36 -8.14
CA ARG A 90 10.49 1.90 -7.98
C ARG A 90 11.46 1.38 -6.92
N ASP A 91 11.41 1.98 -5.74
CA ASP A 91 12.24 1.69 -4.58
C ASP A 91 11.36 1.46 -3.33
N MET A 92 11.98 1.41 -2.15
CA MET A 92 11.28 1.18 -0.88
C MET A 92 10.19 2.22 -0.57
N ASN A 93 10.15 3.38 -1.23
CA ASN A 93 9.11 4.37 -1.03
C ASN A 93 7.73 3.86 -1.48
N CYS A 94 7.66 2.95 -2.46
CA CYS A 94 6.39 2.33 -2.83
C CYS A 94 5.78 1.54 -1.66
N LEU A 95 6.62 0.88 -0.85
CA LEU A 95 6.17 0.15 0.33
C LEU A 95 5.68 1.10 1.42
N ARG A 96 6.44 2.18 1.67
CA ARG A 96 6.08 3.20 2.68
C ARG A 96 4.75 3.86 2.38
N ILE A 97 4.41 4.06 1.10
CA ILE A 97 3.11 4.61 0.69
C ILE A 97 1.97 3.68 1.04
N VAL A 98 2.12 2.40 0.75
CA VAL A 98 1.11 1.40 1.11
C VAL A 98 0.97 1.31 2.64
N GLU A 99 2.08 1.25 3.36
CA GLU A 99 2.11 1.23 4.83
C GLU A 99 1.52 2.50 5.46
N SER A 100 1.62 3.65 4.77
CA SER A 100 1.07 4.91 5.25
C SER A 100 -0.44 4.92 5.31
N VAL A 101 -1.16 4.07 4.58
CA VAL A 101 -2.60 3.96 4.73
C VAL A 101 -2.87 2.95 5.85
N ALA A 102 -2.90 3.33 7.12
CA ALA A 102 -2.90 2.38 8.24
C ALA A 102 -4.29 1.99 8.78
N GLY A 103 -5.37 2.57 8.24
CA GLY A 103 -6.74 2.33 8.73
C GLY A 103 -7.19 0.85 8.66
N VAL A 104 -7.94 0.42 9.68
CA VAL A 104 -8.47 -0.95 9.79
C VAL A 104 -9.89 -1.10 9.26
N ASP A 105 -10.55 0.01 8.96
CA ASP A 105 -11.87 0.07 8.33
C ASP A 105 -11.84 -0.45 6.89
N ALA A 106 -13.02 -0.80 6.37
CA ALA A 106 -13.14 -1.44 5.05
C ALA A 106 -12.66 -0.53 3.90
N ARG A 107 -12.89 0.78 3.99
CA ARG A 107 -12.46 1.73 2.95
C ARG A 107 -10.95 1.87 2.95
N SER A 108 -10.31 2.15 4.08
CA SER A 108 -8.84 2.22 4.18
C SER A 108 -8.16 0.94 3.71
N LYS A 109 -8.73 -0.22 4.05
CA LYS A 109 -8.32 -1.54 3.58
C LYS A 109 -8.40 -1.69 2.05
N HIS A 110 -9.51 -1.27 1.44
CA HIS A 110 -9.70 -1.27 -0.01
C HIS A 110 -8.73 -0.31 -0.72
N LEU A 111 -8.53 0.90 -0.17
CA LEU A 111 -7.58 1.87 -0.70
C LEU A 111 -6.15 1.33 -0.64
N ARG A 112 -5.73 0.78 0.51
CA ARG A 112 -4.40 0.16 0.68
C ARG A 112 -4.17 -0.95 -0.34
N SER A 113 -5.15 -1.84 -0.48
CA SER A 113 -5.13 -2.93 -1.46
C SER A 113 -4.98 -2.41 -2.90
N THR A 114 -5.73 -1.37 -3.25
CA THR A 114 -5.72 -0.77 -4.59
C THR A 114 -4.38 -0.09 -4.91
N ILE A 115 -3.82 0.66 -3.96
CA ILE A 115 -2.49 1.27 -4.09
C ILE A 115 -1.43 0.18 -4.25
N ALA A 116 -1.46 -0.88 -3.43
CA ALA A 116 -0.50 -1.96 -3.51
C ALA A 116 -0.53 -2.68 -4.87
N ASN A 117 -1.72 -2.96 -5.41
CA ASN A 117 -1.89 -3.50 -6.76
C ASN A 117 -1.28 -2.58 -7.83
N GLN A 118 -1.58 -1.28 -7.76
CA GLN A 118 -1.08 -0.35 -8.76
C GLN A 118 0.45 -0.20 -8.70
N MET A 119 1.05 -0.23 -7.51
CA MET A 119 2.49 -0.26 -7.34
C MET A 119 3.09 -1.55 -7.91
N LEU A 120 2.43 -2.71 -7.77
CA LEU A 120 2.86 -3.96 -8.39
C LEU A 120 2.86 -3.88 -9.92
N VAL A 121 1.80 -3.33 -10.52
CA VAL A 121 1.68 -3.14 -11.97
C VAL A 121 2.85 -2.29 -12.48
N VAL A 122 3.12 -1.15 -11.82
CA VAL A 122 4.25 -0.28 -12.17
C VAL A 122 5.60 -0.99 -11.96
N LEU A 123 5.74 -1.75 -10.87
CA LEU A 123 6.97 -2.48 -10.55
C LEU A 123 7.28 -3.56 -11.58
N LEU A 124 6.27 -4.21 -12.17
CA LEU A 124 6.43 -5.27 -13.16
C LEU A 124 6.62 -4.76 -14.59
N GLU A 125 6.48 -3.46 -14.85
CA GLU A 125 6.45 -2.89 -16.20
C GLU A 125 5.39 -3.54 -17.11
N HIS A 126 4.37 -4.16 -16.50
CA HIS A 126 3.38 -4.89 -17.25
C HIS A 126 2.45 -3.89 -17.95
N LYS A 127 2.22 -4.06 -19.25
CA LYS A 127 1.29 -3.22 -20.02
C LYS A 127 -0.18 -3.46 -19.65
N ARG A 128 -0.48 -4.46 -18.82
CA ARG A 128 -1.84 -4.78 -18.35
C ARG A 128 -2.17 -4.03 -17.06
N ARG A 129 -3.40 -3.50 -16.98
CA ARG A 129 -3.92 -2.70 -15.85
C ARG A 129 -4.20 -3.51 -14.58
N GLU A 130 -4.02 -4.83 -14.62
CA GLU A 130 -4.19 -5.73 -13.49
C GLU A 130 -2.97 -6.62 -13.37
N PHE A 131 -2.53 -6.86 -12.13
CA PHE A 131 -1.41 -7.73 -11.84
C PHE A 131 -1.67 -9.13 -12.41
N ASP A 132 -0.81 -9.54 -13.33
CA ASP A 132 -0.89 -10.85 -13.98
C ASP A 132 -0.53 -11.92 -12.95
N GLU A 133 -1.54 -12.66 -12.52
CA GLU A 133 -1.45 -13.71 -11.51
C GLU A 133 -0.32 -14.71 -11.86
N LEU A 134 -0.08 -14.96 -13.16
CA LEU A 134 0.97 -15.86 -13.65
C LEU A 134 2.40 -15.36 -13.36
N ALA A 135 2.59 -14.04 -13.15
CA ALA A 135 3.89 -13.46 -12.83
C ALA A 135 4.40 -13.86 -11.43
N LEU A 136 3.50 -14.25 -10.50
CA LEU A 136 3.89 -14.82 -9.20
C LEU A 136 4.46 -16.23 -9.33
N MET A 137 3.99 -16.99 -10.31
CA MET A 137 4.25 -18.42 -10.44
C MET A 137 5.52 -18.73 -11.23
N SER A 138 5.95 -17.84 -12.11
CA SER A 138 7.06 -18.05 -13.06
C SER A 138 8.45 -17.71 -12.51
N ILE A 139 8.59 -17.46 -11.21
CA ILE A 139 9.80 -16.88 -10.65
C ILE A 139 10.81 -17.96 -10.25
N ASN A 140 11.95 -17.98 -10.95
CA ASN A 140 13.13 -18.73 -10.54
C ASN A 140 14.02 -17.88 -9.60
N LEU A 141 14.02 -18.20 -8.31
CA LEU A 141 14.81 -17.46 -7.31
C LEU A 141 16.24 -17.99 -7.15
N LYS A 142 16.54 -19.16 -7.75
CA LYS A 142 17.87 -19.78 -7.70
C LYS A 142 18.87 -19.10 -8.62
N GLU A 143 18.40 -18.44 -9.68
CA GLU A 143 19.25 -17.72 -10.62
C GLU A 143 20.03 -16.62 -9.91
N LYS A 144 21.36 -16.59 -10.13
CA LYS A 144 22.25 -15.58 -9.53
C LYS A 144 21.89 -14.15 -9.94
N SER A 145 21.38 -13.99 -11.16
CA SER A 145 20.89 -12.71 -11.72
C SER A 145 19.54 -12.26 -11.15
N CYS A 146 18.86 -13.09 -10.35
CA CYS A 146 17.56 -12.75 -9.79
C CYS A 146 17.67 -11.57 -8.82
N ASN A 147 16.94 -10.49 -9.10
CA ASN A 147 16.91 -9.30 -8.26
C ASN A 147 16.02 -9.51 -7.03
N LEU A 148 16.61 -10.01 -5.94
CA LEU A 148 15.90 -10.30 -4.69
C LEU A 148 15.32 -9.05 -4.00
N PHE A 149 15.89 -7.87 -4.25
CA PHE A 149 15.31 -6.60 -3.79
C PHE A 149 13.93 -6.37 -4.44
N ARG A 150 13.84 -6.52 -5.77
CA ARG A 150 12.56 -6.44 -6.50
C ARG A 150 11.59 -7.51 -6.02
N LYS A 151 12.06 -8.73 -5.73
CA LYS A 151 11.21 -9.81 -5.20
C LYS A 151 10.69 -9.53 -3.79
N TYR A 152 11.50 -8.90 -2.94
CA TYR A 152 11.04 -8.44 -1.64
C TYR A 152 9.93 -7.39 -1.75
N MET A 153 10.10 -6.40 -2.64
CA MET A 153 9.04 -5.41 -2.88
C MET A 153 7.76 -6.07 -3.40
N MET A 154 7.87 -6.99 -4.38
CA MET A 154 6.72 -7.77 -4.86
C MET A 154 6.03 -8.51 -3.70
N LEU A 155 6.79 -9.18 -2.84
CA LEU A 155 6.26 -9.92 -1.70
C LEU A 155 5.45 -9.02 -0.75
N VAL A 156 5.97 -7.86 -0.38
CA VAL A 156 5.30 -6.91 0.53
C VAL A 156 4.07 -6.29 -0.13
N LEU A 157 4.16 -5.91 -1.40
CA LEU A 157 3.02 -5.32 -2.11
C LEU A 157 1.91 -6.36 -2.36
N SER A 158 2.26 -7.60 -2.71
CA SER A 158 1.28 -8.69 -2.90
C SER A 158 0.56 -9.04 -1.60
N GLU A 159 1.26 -9.07 -0.46
CA GLU A 159 0.63 -9.22 0.86
C GLU A 159 -0.41 -8.10 1.09
N ASN A 160 -0.04 -6.84 0.86
CA ASN A 160 -0.95 -5.72 1.08
C ASN A 160 -2.13 -5.72 0.10
N TRP A 161 -1.91 -6.07 -1.15
CA TRP A 161 -2.97 -6.19 -2.15
C TRP A 161 -3.97 -7.29 -1.78
N LEU A 162 -3.46 -8.49 -1.48
CA LEU A 162 -4.28 -9.66 -1.25
C LEU A 162 -4.97 -9.64 0.11
N LEU A 163 -4.25 -9.29 1.17
CA LEU A 163 -4.72 -9.45 2.56
C LEU A 163 -5.36 -8.19 3.15
N SER A 164 -5.15 -7.02 2.55
CA SER A 164 -5.83 -5.81 3.04
C SER A 164 -7.30 -5.78 2.64
N SER A 165 -7.75 -6.60 1.70
CA SER A 165 -9.15 -6.64 1.27
C SER A 165 -9.65 -8.08 1.27
N LYS A 166 -10.96 -8.28 1.10
CA LYS A 166 -11.57 -9.62 1.01
C LYS A 166 -11.25 -10.36 -0.30
N LEU A 167 -10.30 -9.86 -1.11
CA LEU A 167 -9.93 -10.41 -2.42
C LEU A 167 -9.58 -11.91 -2.37
N VAL A 168 -8.86 -12.35 -1.34
CA VAL A 168 -8.47 -13.76 -1.19
C VAL A 168 -9.66 -14.65 -0.82
N GLU A 169 -10.63 -14.12 -0.07
CA GLU A 169 -11.88 -14.80 0.26
C GLU A 169 -12.78 -14.93 -0.97
N GLU A 170 -12.83 -13.86 -1.78
CA GLU A 170 -13.67 -13.78 -2.98
C GLU A 170 -13.11 -14.57 -4.17
N LYS A 171 -11.79 -14.77 -4.24
CA LYS A 171 -11.10 -15.46 -5.34
C LYS A 171 -10.15 -16.54 -4.83
N PRO A 172 -10.62 -17.79 -4.62
CA PRO A 172 -9.82 -18.89 -4.10
C PRO A 172 -8.54 -19.17 -4.89
N VAL A 173 -8.57 -18.95 -6.22
CA VAL A 173 -7.41 -19.11 -7.11
C VAL A 173 -6.24 -18.22 -6.66
N LEU A 174 -6.51 -16.98 -6.24
CA LEU A 174 -5.46 -16.06 -5.77
C LEU A 174 -4.78 -16.58 -4.49
N ARG A 175 -5.54 -17.24 -3.61
CA ARG A 175 -5.00 -17.86 -2.38
C ARG A 175 -3.98 -18.93 -2.71
N ASP A 176 -4.31 -19.82 -3.65
CA ASP A 176 -3.44 -20.94 -4.02
C ASP A 176 -2.18 -20.43 -4.71
N MET A 177 -2.31 -19.43 -5.58
CA MET A 177 -1.17 -18.78 -6.25
C MET A 177 -0.27 -18.04 -5.27
N TRP A 178 -0.84 -17.35 -4.29
CA TRP A 178 -0.11 -16.73 -3.20
C TRP A 178 0.67 -17.76 -2.38
N ALA A 179 0.03 -18.87 -2.01
CA ALA A 179 0.68 -19.95 -1.28
C ALA A 179 1.86 -20.55 -2.06
N VAL A 180 1.73 -20.74 -3.37
CA VAL A 180 2.83 -21.24 -4.21
C VAL A 180 3.97 -20.21 -4.31
N PHE A 181 3.66 -18.94 -4.50
CA PHE A 181 4.68 -17.88 -4.52
C PHE A 181 5.47 -17.83 -3.21
N LEU A 182 4.77 -17.87 -2.07
CA LEU A 182 5.41 -17.91 -0.75
C LEU A 182 6.29 -19.14 -0.57
N ARG A 183 5.81 -20.33 -0.98
CA ARG A 183 6.62 -21.57 -0.96
C ARG A 183 7.86 -21.45 -1.83
N ASN A 184 7.75 -20.84 -3.00
CA ASN A 184 8.92 -20.58 -3.86
C ASN A 184 9.92 -19.65 -3.16
N CYS A 185 9.47 -18.53 -2.59
CA CYS A 185 10.30 -17.61 -1.81
C CYS A 185 11.02 -18.28 -0.63
N PHE A 186 10.35 -19.20 0.06
CA PHE A 186 10.92 -19.92 1.18
C PHE A 186 11.86 -21.06 0.74
N CYS A 187 11.44 -21.91 -0.18
CA CYS A 187 12.15 -23.15 -0.54
C CYS A 187 13.33 -22.93 -1.50
N GLN A 188 13.25 -21.93 -2.38
CA GLN A 188 14.27 -21.72 -3.42
C GLN A 188 15.44 -20.83 -2.96
N ILE A 189 15.28 -20.08 -1.88
CA ILE A 189 16.36 -19.27 -1.27
C ILE A 189 16.96 -20.06 -0.12
N ASN A 190 18.25 -20.41 -0.19
CA ASN A 190 18.93 -21.16 0.87
C ASN A 190 19.07 -20.31 2.15
N SER A 191 19.09 -20.94 3.33
CA SER A 191 19.29 -20.23 4.61
C SER A 191 20.65 -19.54 4.70
N THR A 192 21.65 -20.05 3.97
CA THR A 192 23.01 -19.50 3.89
C THR A 192 23.21 -18.60 2.66
N ASP A 193 22.15 -18.21 1.96
CA ASP A 193 22.24 -17.31 0.81
C ASP A 193 22.59 -15.88 1.26
N LEU A 194 23.78 -15.43 0.89
CA LEU A 194 24.33 -14.12 1.27
C LEU A 194 23.94 -12.99 0.29
N ARG A 195 23.16 -13.28 -0.77
CA ARG A 195 22.70 -12.24 -1.69
C ARG A 195 21.87 -11.20 -0.92
N PRO A 196 22.01 -9.90 -1.24
CA PRO A 196 21.19 -8.86 -0.60
C PRO A 196 19.69 -9.21 -0.68
N PHE A 197 18.97 -8.98 0.42
CA PHE A 197 17.54 -9.30 0.58
C PHE A 197 17.15 -10.79 0.62
N ALA A 198 18.06 -11.75 0.41
CA ALA A 198 17.74 -13.18 0.46
C ALA A 198 17.08 -13.59 1.79
N SER A 199 17.74 -13.29 2.91
CA SER A 199 17.21 -13.55 4.25
C SER A 199 15.86 -12.83 4.49
N LYS A 200 15.72 -11.57 4.04
CA LYS A 200 14.47 -10.81 4.21
C LYS A 200 13.29 -11.44 3.47
N VAL A 201 13.49 -11.84 2.21
CA VAL A 201 12.46 -12.53 1.41
C VAL A 201 12.08 -13.85 2.06
N ARG A 202 13.07 -14.68 2.41
CA ARG A 202 12.84 -16.01 3.01
C ARG A 202 12.09 -15.91 4.35
N THR A 203 12.54 -15.05 5.25
CA THR A 203 11.94 -14.90 6.58
C THR A 203 10.52 -14.37 6.50
N LYS A 204 10.27 -13.34 5.66
CA LYS A 204 8.91 -12.81 5.47
C LYS A 204 7.99 -13.86 4.84
N ALA A 205 8.47 -14.61 3.85
CA ALA A 205 7.67 -15.69 3.25
C ALA A 205 7.35 -16.80 4.25
N SER A 206 8.31 -17.19 5.10
CA SER A 206 8.09 -18.16 6.17
C SER A 206 7.01 -17.69 7.16
N TYR A 207 7.08 -16.43 7.59
CA TYR A 207 6.09 -15.84 8.50
C TYR A 207 4.68 -15.86 7.88
N LEU A 208 4.56 -15.46 6.61
CA LEU A 208 3.28 -15.44 5.90
C LEU A 208 2.71 -16.84 5.66
N LEU A 209 3.56 -17.84 5.39
CA LEU A 209 3.13 -19.24 5.26
C LEU A 209 2.58 -19.81 6.56
N GLN A 210 3.09 -19.39 7.71
CA GLN A 210 2.54 -19.80 9.01
C GLN A 210 1.15 -19.18 9.22
N GLY A 211 0.97 -17.92 8.84
CA GLY A 211 -0.35 -17.26 8.84
C GLY A 211 -1.36 -17.98 7.96
N CYS A 212 -1.00 -18.39 6.74
CA CYS A 212 -1.89 -19.13 5.84
C CYS A 212 -2.26 -20.55 6.29
N ARG A 213 -1.60 -21.10 7.33
CA ARG A 213 -1.88 -22.44 7.88
C ARG A 213 -2.81 -22.43 9.09
N SER A 214 -3.20 -21.24 9.55
CA SER A 214 -3.89 -21.05 10.83
C SER A 214 -5.42 -20.87 10.71
N ASP A 215 -5.99 -21.15 9.52
CA ASP A 215 -7.44 -21.15 9.26
C ASP A 215 -7.96 -22.58 9.10
#